data_AF-A0A814L8M7-F1
#
_entry.id   AF-A0A814L8M7-F1
#
_cell.length_a   1.000
_cell.length_b   1.000
_cell.length_c   1.000
_cell.angle_alpha   90.00
_cell.angle_beta   90.00
_cell.angle_gamma   90.00
#
_symmetry.space_group_name_H-M   'P 1'
#
loop_
_entity.id
_entity.type
_entity.pdbx_description
1 polymer ?
#
loop_
_entity_poly.entity_id
_entity_poly.type
_entity_poly.pdbx_seq_one_letter_code
_entity_poly.pdbx_strand_id
1 'polypeptide(L)'
;MVSIMTDQTRKTIQSIFTKKNYHEQTDQSIDLPILFNTLILSIIISTAFDSDFEADVNVKYVMSQVFADVFDAILYRSMYMINLLPLLPKLPFWKKKVIDNGTRMITDYLLHRRNDLWSRSEEFDYTRWMRDPKTGLKPKLPYPFAYLPFAIGP
;
A
#
# COMPACT_ATOMS: atom_id res chain seq x y z
N MET A 1 2.08 -24.29 -4.21
CA MET A 1 1.43 -23.17 -3.49
C MET A 1 1.02 -23.55 -2.07
N VAL A 2 0.16 -24.56 -1.86
CA VAL A 2 -0.24 -25.01 -0.50
C VAL A 2 0.97 -25.40 0.37
N SER A 3 1.93 -26.12 -0.20
CA SER A 3 3.19 -26.49 0.48
C SER A 3 4.05 -25.29 0.90
N ILE A 4 4.12 -24.25 0.06
CA ILE A 4 4.87 -23.02 0.32
C ILE A 4 4.18 -22.23 1.45
N MET A 5 2.85 -22.13 1.40
CA MET A 5 2.06 -21.48 2.44
C MET A 5 2.23 -22.17 3.80
N THR A 6 2.14 -23.50 3.84
CA THR A 6 2.31 -24.25 5.10
C THR A 6 3.73 -24.15 5.65
N ASP A 7 4.75 -24.20 4.79
CA ASP A 7 6.14 -24.07 5.24
C ASP A 7 6.46 -22.64 5.73
N GLN A 8 6.01 -21.59 5.01
CA GLN A 8 6.17 -20.20 5.46
C GLN A 8 5.43 -19.91 6.76
N THR A 9 4.22 -20.45 6.91
CA THR A 9 3.43 -20.32 8.14
C THR A 9 4.15 -21.00 9.31
N ARG A 10 4.66 -22.22 9.10
CA ARG A 10 5.44 -22.96 10.11
C ARG A 10 6.69 -22.20 10.53
N LYS A 11 7.50 -21.71 9.57
CA LYS A 11 8.71 -20.91 9.82
C LYS A 11 8.40 -19.64 10.61
N THR A 12 7.33 -18.94 10.25
CA THR A 12 6.90 -17.71 10.94
C THR A 12 6.50 -18.01 12.38
N ILE A 13 5.66 -19.03 12.61
CA ILE A 13 5.26 -19.47 13.95
C ILE A 13 6.49 -19.84 14.79
N GLN A 14 7.41 -20.62 14.21
CA GLN A 14 8.63 -21.05 14.91
C GLN A 14 9.49 -19.85 15.30
N SER A 15 9.66 -18.86 14.41
CA SER A 15 10.41 -17.64 14.70
C SER A 15 9.84 -16.82 15.86
N ILE A 16 8.51 -16.79 16.02
CA ILE A 16 7.83 -16.11 17.14
C ILE A 16 8.18 -16.82 18.45
N PHE A 17 8.11 -18.15 18.46
CA PHE A 17 8.44 -18.95 19.65
C PHE A 17 9.93 -18.84 20.02
N THR A 18 10.83 -18.84 19.04
CA THR A 18 12.27 -18.69 19.30
C THR A 18 12.59 -17.29 19.84
N LYS A 19 11.93 -16.24 19.33
CA LYS A 19 12.13 -14.86 19.80
C LYS A 19 11.65 -14.65 21.25
N LYS A 20 10.56 -15.32 21.64
CA LYS A 20 10.09 -15.35 23.05
C LYS A 20 11.04 -16.07 24.01
N ASN A 21 11.83 -17.03 23.51
CA ASN A 21 12.75 -17.79 24.36
C ASN A 21 14.10 -17.07 24.58
N TYR A 22 14.50 -16.15 23.70
CA TYR A 22 15.77 -15.41 23.79
C TYR A 22 15.67 -14.09 24.57
N HIS A 23 14.48 -13.48 24.64
CA HIS A 23 14.26 -12.30 25.48
C HIS A 23 13.53 -12.72 26.75
N GLU A 24 14.23 -12.67 27.89
CA GLU A 24 13.63 -12.76 29.22
C GLU A 24 12.37 -11.89 29.31
N GLN A 25 11.25 -12.53 29.64
CA GLN A 25 10.08 -12.01 30.35
C GLN A 25 9.77 -10.51 30.18
N THR A 26 9.65 -10.05 28.94
CA THR A 26 8.86 -8.85 28.66
C THR A 26 7.69 -9.29 27.79
N ASP A 27 6.47 -8.98 28.25
CA ASP A 27 5.24 -9.12 27.49
C ASP A 27 5.34 -8.28 26.20
N GLN A 28 6.07 -8.77 25.21
CA GLN A 28 6.10 -8.21 23.89
C GLN A 28 4.77 -8.56 23.25
N SER A 29 3.88 -7.57 23.25
CA SER A 29 2.66 -7.60 22.47
C SER A 29 3.03 -7.93 21.02
N ILE A 30 2.42 -8.99 20.49
CA ILE A 30 2.60 -9.35 19.10
C ILE A 30 1.72 -8.40 18.28
N ASP A 31 2.36 -7.55 17.48
CA ASP A 31 1.66 -6.74 16.49
C ASP A 31 1.18 -7.66 15.35
N LEU A 32 -0.07 -8.13 15.50
CA LEU A 32 -0.74 -9.01 14.54
C LEU A 32 -0.75 -8.42 13.11
N PRO A 33 -1.10 -7.13 12.89
CA PRO A 33 -0.99 -6.50 11.58
C PRO A 33 0.39 -6.62 10.93
N ILE A 34 1.46 -6.28 11.65
CA ILE A 34 2.83 -6.36 11.11
C ILE A 34 3.18 -7.82 10.78
N LEU A 35 2.78 -8.74 11.65
CA LEU A 35 3.07 -10.16 11.50
C LEU A 35 2.36 -10.77 10.29
N PHE A 36 1.07 -10.49 10.12
CA PHE A 36 0.29 -10.96 8.97
C PHE A 36 0.80 -10.36 7.66
N ASN A 37 1.15 -9.07 7.64
CA ASN A 37 1.74 -8.45 6.46
C ASN A 37 3.08 -9.12 6.10
N THR A 38 3.92 -9.39 7.09
CA THR A 38 5.21 -10.07 6.88
C THR A 38 5.03 -11.48 6.34
N LEU A 39 4.06 -12.25 6.87
CA LEU A 39 3.74 -13.60 6.41
C LEU A 39 3.19 -13.61 4.97
N ILE A 40 2.26 -12.71 4.66
CA ILE A 40 1.68 -12.62 3.32
C ILE A 40 2.77 -12.28 2.30
N LEU A 41 3.62 -11.29 2.60
CA LEU A 41 4.74 -10.93 1.75
C LEU A 41 5.73 -12.08 1.59
N SER A 42 6.04 -12.82 2.66
CA SER A 42 6.94 -13.98 2.57
C SER A 42 6.39 -15.09 1.71
N ILE A 43 5.07 -15.35 1.77
CA ILE A 43 4.39 -16.30 0.89
C ILE A 43 4.50 -15.83 -0.57
N ILE A 44 4.18 -14.57 -0.86
CA ILE A 44 4.24 -14.02 -2.23
C ILE A 44 5.65 -14.15 -2.81
N ILE A 45 6.68 -13.75 -2.06
CA ILE A 45 8.08 -13.84 -2.50
C ILE A 45 8.49 -15.28 -2.76
N SER A 46 8.20 -16.19 -1.81
CA SER A 46 8.54 -17.61 -1.94
C SER A 46 7.80 -18.27 -3.11
N THR A 47 6.59 -17.79 -3.44
CA THR A 47 5.87 -18.26 -4.63
C THR A 47 6.40 -17.68 -5.94
N ALA A 48 6.99 -16.49 -5.93
CA ALA A 48 7.44 -15.79 -7.13
C ALA A 48 8.91 -16.08 -7.51
N PHE A 49 9.77 -16.38 -6.54
CA PHE A 49 11.23 -16.47 -6.74
C PHE A 49 11.87 -17.80 -6.26
N ASP A 50 11.04 -18.81 -5.96
CA ASP A 50 11.44 -20.14 -5.49
C ASP A 50 12.19 -20.15 -4.13
N SER A 51 12.34 -21.32 -3.52
CA SER A 51 12.84 -21.48 -2.15
C SER A 51 14.32 -21.12 -1.97
N ASP A 52 15.10 -21.05 -3.04
CA ASP A 52 16.53 -20.71 -2.99
C ASP A 52 16.78 -19.25 -2.57
N PHE A 53 15.77 -18.39 -2.70
CA PHE A 53 15.81 -17.02 -2.21
C PHE A 53 15.73 -16.89 -0.68
N GLU A 54 15.36 -17.96 0.03
CA GLU A 54 15.21 -17.95 1.49
C GLU A 54 16.52 -18.15 2.27
N ALA A 55 17.62 -18.50 1.59
CA ALA A 55 18.89 -18.78 2.25
C ALA A 55 19.51 -17.54 2.90
N ASP A 56 19.15 -16.33 2.43
CA ASP A 56 19.66 -15.07 2.96
C ASP A 56 18.53 -14.22 3.58
N VAL A 57 18.58 -14.10 4.91
CA VAL A 57 17.64 -13.30 5.71
C VAL A 57 17.60 -11.85 5.26
N ASN A 58 18.74 -11.31 4.80
CA ASN A 58 18.88 -9.94 4.36
C ASN A 58 18.17 -9.73 3.02
N VAL A 59 18.29 -10.68 2.10
CA VAL A 59 17.57 -10.67 0.81
C VAL A 59 16.06 -10.74 1.03
N LYS A 60 15.60 -11.59 1.96
CA LYS A 60 14.18 -11.69 2.32
C LYS A 60 13.62 -10.37 2.85
N TYR A 61 14.36 -9.70 3.73
CA TYR A 61 13.96 -8.40 4.28
C TYR A 61 13.89 -7.33 3.18
N VAL A 62 14.94 -7.19 2.36
CA VAL A 62 15.00 -6.22 1.26
C VAL A 62 13.86 -6.47 0.26
N MET A 63 13.61 -7.71 -0.13
CA MET A 63 12.53 -8.03 -1.05
C MET A 63 11.16 -7.77 -0.45
N SER A 64 10.94 -8.08 0.83
CA SER A 64 9.68 -7.78 1.51
C SER A 64 9.40 -6.28 1.53
N GLN A 65 10.43 -5.47 1.78
CA GLN A 65 10.34 -4.02 1.76
C GLN A 65 10.03 -3.50 0.34
N VAL A 66 10.74 -3.98 -0.67
CA VAL A 66 10.51 -3.60 -2.08
C VAL A 66 9.11 -3.99 -2.53
N PHE A 67 8.65 -5.19 -2.19
CA PHE A 67 7.29 -5.63 -2.51
C PHE A 67 6.24 -4.77 -1.82
N ALA A 68 6.42 -4.44 -0.53
CA ALA A 68 5.52 -3.55 0.18
C ALA A 68 5.45 -2.17 -0.51
N ASP A 69 6.59 -1.59 -0.89
CA ASP A 69 6.63 -0.31 -1.59
C ASP A 69 5.97 -0.38 -2.98
N VAL A 70 6.18 -1.47 -3.73
CA VAL A 70 5.52 -1.70 -5.03
C VAL A 70 4.02 -1.88 -4.86
N PHE A 71 3.58 -2.66 -3.87
CA PHE A 71 2.15 -2.86 -3.59
C PHE A 71 1.47 -1.57 -3.19
N ASP A 72 2.07 -0.79 -2.30
CA ASP A 72 1.58 0.52 -1.91
C ASP A 72 1.47 1.44 -3.14
N ALA A 73 2.52 1.49 -3.97
CA ALA A 73 2.53 2.31 -5.19
C ALA A 73 1.42 1.90 -6.18
N ILE A 74 1.22 0.59 -6.37
CA ILE A 74 0.13 0.04 -7.20
C ILE A 74 -1.23 0.41 -6.60
N LEU A 75 -1.39 0.32 -5.29
CA LEU A 75 -2.64 0.64 -4.61
C LEU A 75 -2.97 2.14 -4.72
N TYR A 76 -2.00 3.02 -4.50
CA TYR A 76 -2.14 4.46 -4.74
C TYR A 76 -2.50 4.75 -6.21
N ARG A 77 -1.82 4.12 -7.17
CA ARG A 77 -2.14 4.32 -8.60
C ARG A 77 -3.51 3.77 -8.96
N SER A 78 -3.92 2.67 -8.36
CA SER A 78 -5.25 2.09 -8.58
C SER A 78 -6.34 3.03 -8.07
N MET A 79 -6.18 3.62 -6.89
CA MET A 79 -7.08 4.64 -6.35
C MET A 79 -7.10 5.93 -7.17
N TYR A 80 -5.98 6.27 -7.82
CA TYR A 80 -5.91 7.38 -8.77
C TYR A 80 -6.71 7.11 -10.06
N MET A 81 -6.64 5.89 -10.58
CA MET A 81 -7.23 5.56 -11.88
C MET A 81 -8.69 5.10 -11.79
N ILE A 82 -9.06 4.46 -10.68
CA ILE A 82 -10.41 3.99 -10.38
C ILE A 82 -11.08 5.05 -9.52
N ASN A 83 -12.09 5.71 -10.07
CA ASN A 83 -12.97 6.57 -9.29
C ASN A 83 -13.77 5.69 -8.32
N LEU A 84 -13.34 5.56 -7.06
CA LEU A 84 -14.08 4.84 -6.00
C LEU A 84 -15.32 5.64 -5.52
N LEU A 85 -15.52 6.83 -6.08
CA LEU A 85 -16.48 7.85 -5.70
C LEU A 85 -17.87 7.83 -6.39
N PRO A 86 -18.32 6.84 -7.21
CA PRO A 86 -19.73 6.79 -7.62
C PRO A 86 -20.68 6.40 -6.47
N LEU A 87 -20.15 6.08 -5.28
CA LEU A 87 -20.91 5.71 -4.08
C LEU A 87 -21.17 6.87 -3.12
N LEU A 88 -20.27 7.86 -3.02
CA LEU A 88 -20.46 9.00 -2.11
C LEU A 88 -21.75 9.81 -2.36
N PRO A 89 -22.16 10.12 -3.61
CA PRO A 89 -23.42 10.82 -3.84
C PRO A 89 -24.68 9.96 -3.54
N LYS A 90 -24.52 8.64 -3.30
CA LYS A 90 -25.63 7.72 -2.98
C LYS A 90 -25.82 7.50 -1.47
N LEU A 91 -24.99 8.09 -0.61
CA LEU A 91 -25.13 7.95 0.83
C LEU A 91 -26.25 8.87 1.36
N PRO A 92 -27.20 8.35 2.15
CA PRO A 92 -28.43 9.05 2.53
C PRO A 92 -28.21 10.27 3.45
N PHE A 93 -26.99 10.49 3.94
CA PHE A 93 -26.64 11.54 4.89
C PHE A 93 -26.39 12.91 4.22
N TRP A 94 -26.19 12.95 2.89
CA TRP A 94 -25.84 14.17 2.14
C TRP A 94 -27.03 14.81 1.41
N LYS A 95 -28.26 14.60 1.90
CA LYS A 95 -29.48 15.28 1.41
C LYS A 95 -29.59 16.76 1.84
N LYS A 96 -28.48 17.46 2.05
CA LYS A 96 -28.54 18.92 2.21
C LYS A 96 -28.52 19.51 0.80
N LYS A 97 -29.62 20.16 0.41
CA LYS A 97 -29.67 20.99 -0.81
C LYS A 97 -28.53 22.00 -0.74
N VAL A 98 -27.40 21.68 -1.37
CA VAL A 98 -26.33 22.64 -1.61
C VAL A 98 -26.89 23.57 -2.68
N ILE A 99 -27.22 24.79 -2.28
CA ILE A 99 -27.55 25.87 -3.19
C ILE A 99 -26.25 26.18 -3.92
N ASP A 100 -26.18 25.79 -5.19
CA ASP A 100 -25.00 25.95 -6.02
C ASP A 100 -24.89 27.39 -6.52
N ASN A 101 -24.17 28.22 -5.76
CA ASN A 101 -23.75 29.56 -6.18
C ASN A 101 -22.39 29.49 -6.91
N GLY A 102 -22.30 28.68 -7.98
CA GLY A 102 -21.10 28.61 -8.83
C GLY A 102 -19.97 27.72 -8.30
N THR A 103 -20.30 26.74 -7.47
CA THR A 103 -19.37 25.80 -6.85
C THR A 103 -18.96 24.76 -7.89
N ARG A 104 -17.76 24.90 -8.46
CA ARG A 104 -17.16 23.82 -9.25
C ARG A 104 -16.98 22.59 -8.36
N MET A 105 -17.87 21.62 -8.51
CA MET A 105 -17.67 20.25 -8.01
C MET A 105 -16.38 19.72 -8.64
N ILE A 106 -15.29 19.72 -7.88
CA ILE A 106 -14.03 19.13 -8.32
C ILE A 106 -14.26 17.62 -8.33
N THR A 107 -14.35 17.05 -9.52
CA THR A 107 -14.37 15.59 -9.64
C THR A 107 -12.94 15.10 -9.44
N ASP A 108 -12.68 14.34 -8.38
CA ASP A 108 -11.33 13.81 -8.08
C ASP A 108 -10.75 13.03 -9.27
N TYR A 109 -11.60 12.30 -9.99
CA TYR A 109 -11.23 11.65 -11.26
C TYR A 109 -10.68 12.61 -12.32
N LEU A 110 -11.28 13.80 -12.48
CA LEU A 110 -10.78 14.80 -13.42
C LEU A 110 -9.49 15.44 -12.91
N LEU A 111 -9.39 15.69 -11.61
CA LEU A 111 -8.19 16.23 -10.97
C LEU A 111 -7.00 15.26 -11.12
N HIS A 112 -7.26 13.97 -10.99
CA HIS A 112 -6.31 12.89 -11.22
C HIS A 112 -6.08 12.62 -12.72
N ARG A 113 -6.65 13.34 -13.68
CA ARG A 113 -6.33 13.12 -15.11
C ARG A 113 -5.84 14.36 -15.82
N ARG A 114 -5.67 15.44 -15.08
CA ARG A 114 -5.15 16.72 -15.55
C ARG A 114 -3.67 16.62 -15.91
N ASN A 115 -3.38 16.73 -17.21
CA ASN A 115 -2.02 16.68 -17.76
C ASN A 115 -1.12 17.83 -17.27
N ASP A 116 -1.72 18.95 -16.89
CA ASP A 116 -1.00 20.10 -16.32
C ASP A 116 -0.52 19.85 -14.88
N LEU A 117 -1.17 18.94 -14.14
CA LEU A 117 -0.77 18.54 -12.79
C LEU A 117 0.03 17.23 -12.78
N TRP A 118 -0.20 16.38 -13.79
CA TRP A 118 0.31 15.03 -13.85
C TRP A 118 0.82 14.71 -15.26
N SER A 119 2.13 14.57 -15.43
CA SER A 119 2.69 14.03 -16.67
C SER A 119 2.17 12.61 -16.92
N ARG A 120 1.90 12.23 -18.18
CA ARG A 120 1.42 10.87 -18.55
C ARG A 120 0.23 10.42 -17.69
N SER A 121 -0.78 11.28 -17.52
CA SER A 121 -1.87 11.07 -16.54
C SER A 121 -2.74 9.84 -16.85
N GLU A 122 -2.83 9.44 -18.12
CA GLU A 122 -3.65 8.31 -18.59
C GLU A 122 -2.94 6.95 -18.48
N GLU A 123 -1.63 6.94 -18.28
CA GLU A 123 -0.84 5.69 -18.26
C GLU A 123 -0.80 5.08 -16.87
N PHE A 124 -0.83 3.75 -16.74
CA PHE A 124 -0.64 3.08 -15.45
C PHE A 124 0.85 3.12 -15.06
N ASP A 125 1.29 4.24 -14.51
CA ASP A 125 2.67 4.45 -14.03
C ASP A 125 2.72 4.50 -12.51
N TYR A 126 2.98 3.34 -11.89
CA TYR A 126 3.15 3.21 -10.44
C TYR A 126 4.51 3.78 -9.95
N THR A 127 5.49 3.92 -10.84
CA THR A 127 6.86 4.30 -10.46
C THR A 127 6.93 5.70 -9.84
N ARG A 128 5.96 6.57 -10.18
CA ARG A 128 5.76 7.89 -9.57
C ARG A 128 5.63 7.87 -8.05
N TRP A 129 5.18 6.77 -7.46
CA TRP A 129 4.90 6.63 -6.04
C TRP A 129 5.96 5.82 -5.30
N MET A 130 6.95 5.29 -6.01
CA MET A 130 8.06 4.53 -5.45
C MET A 130 9.01 5.47 -4.69
N ARG A 131 9.53 5.00 -3.56
CA ARG A 131 10.57 5.70 -2.81
C ARG A 131 11.86 5.78 -3.62
N ASP A 132 12.61 6.87 -3.42
CA ASP A 132 13.96 6.94 -3.97
C ASP A 132 14.85 5.93 -3.24
N PRO A 133 15.51 5.00 -3.95
CA PRO A 133 16.34 3.97 -3.34
C PRO A 133 17.56 4.52 -2.57
N LYS A 134 18.01 5.74 -2.87
CA LYS A 134 19.15 6.37 -2.16
C LYS A 134 18.73 7.07 -0.87
N THR A 135 17.55 7.68 -0.85
CA THR A 135 17.08 8.49 0.29
C THR A 135 16.02 7.80 1.14
N GLY A 136 15.37 6.74 0.63
CA GLY A 136 14.26 6.03 1.29
C GLY A 136 12.98 6.86 1.42
N LEU A 137 12.96 8.09 0.90
CA LEU A 137 11.84 9.01 1.01
C LEU A 137 10.90 8.88 -0.18
N LYS A 138 9.60 9.12 0.06
CA LYS A 138 8.63 9.23 -1.02
C LYS A 138 8.94 10.49 -1.85
N PRO A 139 8.76 10.43 -3.18
CA PRO A 139 8.99 11.58 -4.05
C PRO A 139 8.04 12.70 -3.66
N LYS A 140 8.58 13.93 -3.63
CA LYS A 140 7.76 15.10 -3.35
C LYS A 140 6.84 15.33 -4.54
N LEU A 141 5.55 15.12 -4.34
CA LEU A 141 4.56 15.41 -5.37
C LEU A 141 4.53 16.92 -5.63
N PRO A 142 4.50 17.35 -6.90
CA PRO A 142 4.46 18.78 -7.24
C PRO A 142 3.18 19.46 -6.72
N TYR A 143 2.09 18.70 -6.60
CA TYR A 143 0.79 19.20 -6.16
C TYR A 143 0.19 18.27 -5.09
N PRO A 144 0.48 18.47 -3.80
CA PRO A 144 0.03 17.57 -2.73
C PRO A 144 -1.50 17.49 -2.60
N PHE A 145 -2.22 18.56 -2.99
CA PHE A 145 -3.68 18.59 -3.01
C PHE A 145 -4.32 18.11 -4.31
N ALA A 146 -3.52 17.68 -5.30
CA ALA A 146 -4.02 17.12 -6.54
C ALA A 146 -4.33 15.62 -6.44
N TYR A 147 -3.90 14.96 -5.36
CA TYR A 147 -4.18 13.54 -5.10
C TYR A 147 -5.13 13.39 -3.91
N LEU A 148 -6.41 13.22 -4.22
CA LEU A 148 -7.52 13.15 -3.26
C LEU A 148 -8.34 11.87 -3.44
N PRO A 149 -7.79 10.68 -3.19
CA PRO A 149 -8.56 9.42 -3.30
C PRO A 149 -9.65 9.28 -2.23
N PHE A 150 -9.57 10.05 -1.14
CA PHE A 150 -10.48 10.01 0.00
C PHE A 150 -11.12 11.37 0.32
N ALA A 151 -11.17 12.27 -0.67
CA ALA A 151 -11.51 13.68 -0.48
C ALA A 151 -10.58 14.41 0.52
N ILE A 152 -10.90 15.67 0.84
CA ILE A 152 -10.18 16.50 1.82
C ILE A 152 -11.17 17.31 2.67
N GLY A 153 -10.92 17.35 3.99
CA GLY A 153 -11.69 18.15 4.94
C GLY A 153 -13.11 17.64 5.25
N PRO A 154 -13.76 18.20 6.29
CA PRO A 154 -15.18 17.97 6.62
C PRO A 154 -16.15 18.81 5.78
#